data_AF-K2JSM3-F1
#
_entry.id   AF-K2JSM3-F1
#
_cell.length_a   1.000
_cell.length_b   1.000
_cell.length_c   1.000
_cell.angle_alpha   90.00
_cell.angle_beta   90.00
_cell.angle_gamma   90.00
#
_symmetry.space_group_name_H-M   'P 1'
#
loop_
_entity.id
_entity.type
_entity.pdbx_description
1 polymer ?
#
loop_
_entity_poly.entity_id
_entity_poly.type
_entity_poly.pdbx_seq_one_letter_code
_entity_poly.pdbx_strand_id
1 'polypeptide(L)'
;MARRRASKDEAELFRQVVKDAKPLPQDKRLRLGRLDELPPEPVPAPPEAEGMAPASRKRGRVPKDEPLPQPVAQPVKAPVILPALKHDSAPGLDKRSQMRLKRGQVAIEARIDLHGMTQDAAHVALNGFIARSQARGLRCVLVITGKGTRRDEFGRYEAGVLKREVPRWLNEGGNREKVLAFVHAQPKDGGGGALYVLLRRVREEA
;
A
#
# COMPACT_ATOMS: atom_id res chain seq x y z
N MET A 1 27.86 20.56 -1.26
CA MET A 1 26.59 21.11 -1.81
C MET A 1 26.49 22.59 -1.42
N ALA A 2 26.79 23.51 -2.34
CA ALA A 2 26.78 24.95 -2.05
C ALA A 2 25.34 25.51 -2.08
N ARG A 3 24.93 26.23 -1.03
CA ARG A 3 23.62 26.91 -0.98
C ARG A 3 23.63 28.12 -1.92
N ARG A 4 22.78 28.09 -2.95
CA ARG A 4 22.57 29.23 -3.86
C ARG A 4 21.85 30.36 -3.10
N ARG A 5 22.41 31.57 -3.10
CA ARG A 5 21.80 32.79 -2.57
C ARG A 5 21.00 33.47 -3.68
N ALA A 6 19.80 33.92 -3.38
CA ALA A 6 18.95 34.61 -4.35
C ALA A 6 19.63 35.90 -4.83
N SER A 7 19.58 36.17 -6.12
CA SER A 7 20.10 37.41 -6.70
C SER A 7 19.19 38.60 -6.33
N LYS A 8 19.67 39.83 -6.50
CA LYS A 8 18.88 41.05 -6.20
C LYS A 8 17.59 41.10 -7.03
N ASP A 9 17.66 40.67 -8.28
CA ASP A 9 16.54 40.65 -9.21
C ASP A 9 15.48 39.60 -8.82
N GLU A 10 15.92 38.42 -8.34
CA GLU A 10 15.02 37.37 -7.83
C GLU A 10 14.28 37.84 -6.56
N ALA A 11 14.94 38.65 -5.73
CA ALA A 11 14.33 39.22 -4.52
C ALA A 11 13.30 40.32 -4.84
N GLU A 12 13.53 41.13 -5.87
CA GLU A 12 12.58 42.14 -6.33
C GLU A 12 11.34 41.51 -6.97
N LEU A 13 11.53 40.48 -7.80
CA LEU A 13 10.43 39.72 -8.39
C LEU A 13 9.55 39.08 -7.30
N PHE A 14 10.18 38.51 -6.28
CA PHE A 14 9.48 37.90 -5.15
C PHE A 14 8.65 38.95 -4.37
N ARG A 15 9.19 40.14 -4.12
CA ARG A 15 8.46 41.23 -3.46
C ARG A 15 7.24 41.67 -4.27
N GLN A 16 7.35 41.66 -5.60
CA GLN A 16 6.24 42.05 -6.47
C GLN A 16 5.13 40.99 -6.47
N VAL A 17 5.47 39.71 -6.42
CA VAL A 17 4.50 38.59 -6.36
C VAL A 17 3.81 38.47 -5.01
N VAL A 18 4.49 38.75 -3.91
CA VAL A 18 3.95 38.60 -2.54
C VAL A 18 3.13 39.82 -2.09
N LYS A 19 3.09 40.89 -2.88
CA LYS A 19 2.40 42.15 -2.56
C LYS A 19 0.91 41.98 -2.22
N ASP A 20 0.24 41.01 -2.84
CA ASP A 20 -1.21 40.77 -2.65
C ASP A 20 -1.52 39.64 -1.67
N ALA A 21 -0.50 39.04 -1.04
CA ALA A 21 -0.69 37.97 -0.08
C ALA A 21 -1.09 38.52 1.29
N LYS A 22 -2.24 38.07 1.81
CA LYS A 22 -2.63 38.35 3.20
C LYS A 22 -1.74 37.53 4.15
N PRO A 23 -0.96 38.17 5.05
CA PRO A 23 -0.16 37.44 6.01
C PRO A 23 -1.07 36.65 6.96
N LEU A 24 -0.67 35.42 7.27
CA LEU A 24 -1.35 34.62 8.27
C LEU A 24 -1.18 35.28 9.65
N PRO A 25 -2.26 35.46 10.43
CA PRO A 25 -2.15 35.95 11.80
C PRO A 25 -1.23 35.03 12.61
N GLN A 26 -0.17 35.61 13.20
CA GLN A 26 0.75 34.86 14.08
C GLN A 26 0.21 34.67 15.50
N ASP A 27 -0.99 35.16 15.80
CA ASP A 27 -1.65 35.01 17.08
C ASP A 27 -2.53 33.76 17.11
N LYS A 28 -1.85 32.64 17.36
CA LYS A 28 -2.26 31.51 18.22
C LYS A 28 -1.28 30.39 17.93
N ARG A 29 -0.03 30.57 18.37
CA ARG A 29 0.72 29.43 18.93
C ARG A 29 -0.13 28.96 20.10
N LEU A 30 -1.06 28.05 19.80
CA LEU A 30 -1.76 27.26 20.79
C LEU A 30 -0.67 26.77 21.73
N ARG A 31 -0.71 27.30 22.95
CA ARG A 31 0.01 26.80 24.10
C ARG A 31 -0.46 25.35 24.27
N LEU A 32 0.15 24.44 23.51
CA LEU A 32 0.08 23.04 23.84
C LEU A 32 0.94 22.92 25.10
N GLY A 33 0.23 22.73 26.21
CA GLY A 33 0.82 22.61 27.53
C GLY A 33 2.02 21.68 27.49
N ARG A 34 3.07 22.14 28.17
CA ARG A 34 4.19 21.35 28.65
C ARG A 34 3.66 19.98 29.12
N LEU A 35 3.93 18.93 28.36
CA LEU A 35 3.78 17.53 28.78
C LEU A 35 5.05 17.11 29.55
N ASP A 36 5.49 17.93 30.50
CA ASP A 36 6.43 17.50 31.52
C ASP A 36 5.61 17.23 32.77
N GLU A 37 5.84 16.05 33.37
CA GLU A 37 5.16 15.44 34.53
C GLU A 37 3.93 14.58 34.20
N LEU A 38 4.20 13.46 33.52
CA LEU A 38 3.55 12.19 33.86
C LEU A 38 4.53 11.37 34.72
N PRO A 39 4.14 10.90 35.92
CA PRO A 39 5.01 10.09 36.76
C PRO A 39 5.33 8.75 36.07
N PRO A 40 6.56 8.23 36.18
CA PRO A 40 6.94 6.99 35.50
C PRO A 40 6.22 5.80 36.13
N GLU A 41 5.47 5.04 35.33
CA GLU A 41 4.96 3.73 35.75
C GLU A 41 6.12 2.73 35.93
N PRO A 42 6.06 1.87 36.97
CA PRO A 42 7.14 0.95 37.30
C PRO A 42 7.24 -0.18 36.26
N VAL A 43 8.40 -0.28 35.62
CA VAL A 43 8.76 -1.39 34.73
C VAL A 43 9.11 -2.62 35.60
N PRO A 44 8.48 -3.79 35.41
CA PRO A 44 8.90 -5.00 36.12
C PRO A 44 10.25 -5.50 35.59
N ALA A 45 11.21 -5.67 36.50
CA ALA A 45 12.54 -6.19 36.24
C ALA A 45 12.52 -7.68 35.84
N PRO A 46 13.43 -8.14 34.97
CA PRO A 46 13.66 -9.56 34.72
C PRO A 46 14.44 -10.20 35.90
N PRO A 47 14.10 -11.42 36.34
CA PRO A 47 14.88 -12.11 37.36
C PRO A 47 16.16 -12.72 36.77
N GLU A 48 17.31 -12.16 37.13
CA GLU A 48 18.58 -12.89 37.28
C GLU A 48 18.52 -13.70 38.58
N ALA A 49 18.81 -15.00 38.54
CA ALA A 49 20.02 -15.66 39.07
C ALA A 49 19.50 -16.99 39.66
N GLU A 50 20.18 -18.13 39.77
CA GLU A 50 21.55 -18.54 39.54
C GLU A 50 21.57 -20.08 39.70
N GLY A 51 22.64 -20.71 39.21
CA GLY A 51 23.18 -21.90 39.87
C GLY A 51 22.83 -23.25 39.24
N MET A 52 23.82 -23.87 38.58
CA MET A 52 24.56 -25.02 39.11
C MET A 52 25.36 -25.65 37.96
N ALA A 53 26.68 -25.40 37.91
CA ALA A 53 27.63 -26.38 37.37
C ALA A 53 27.90 -27.45 38.47
N PRO A 54 28.51 -28.64 38.23
CA PRO A 54 29.20 -29.11 37.03
C PRO A 54 28.85 -30.59 36.66
N ALA A 55 29.44 -31.12 35.58
CA ALA A 55 30.13 -32.44 35.54
C ALA A 55 30.11 -33.13 34.16
N SER A 56 31.32 -33.28 33.63
CA SER A 56 31.90 -34.53 33.10
C SER A 56 31.11 -35.42 32.10
N ARG A 57 31.62 -35.39 30.86
CA ARG A 57 31.90 -36.52 29.95
C ARG A 57 31.08 -37.81 30.13
N LYS A 58 30.29 -38.17 29.10
CA LYS A 58 30.37 -39.50 28.46
C LYS A 58 30.22 -39.40 26.95
N ARG A 59 31.23 -39.91 26.23
CA ARG A 59 31.11 -40.32 24.82
C ARG A 59 30.07 -41.43 24.75
N GLY A 60 28.95 -41.18 24.11
CA GLY A 60 27.89 -42.15 23.85
C GLY A 60 27.64 -42.26 22.36
N ARG A 61 27.91 -43.46 21.82
CA ARG A 61 27.56 -44.02 20.51
C ARG A 61 26.53 -43.25 19.69
N VAL A 62 26.88 -43.02 18.43
CA VAL A 62 25.96 -42.86 17.30
C VAL A 62 25.06 -44.10 17.17
N PRO A 63 23.71 -43.96 17.22
CA PRO A 63 22.81 -44.92 16.63
C PRO A 63 22.64 -44.58 15.14
N LYS A 64 22.89 -45.60 14.32
CA LYS A 64 22.65 -45.61 12.88
C LYS A 64 21.16 -45.52 12.57
N ASP A 65 20.89 -44.81 11.48
CA ASP A 65 19.82 -45.02 10.50
C ASP A 65 18.39 -45.07 11.04
N GLU A 66 17.78 -43.88 11.15
CA GLU A 66 16.36 -43.74 10.92
C GLU A 66 16.19 -42.72 9.77
N PRO A 67 15.66 -43.13 8.59
CA PRO A 67 15.51 -42.22 7.48
C PRO A 67 14.46 -41.17 7.83
N LEU A 68 14.88 -39.89 7.76
CA LEU A 68 14.00 -38.73 7.87
C LEU A 68 12.79 -38.93 6.94
N PRO A 69 11.54 -38.66 7.40
CA PRO A 69 10.39 -38.66 6.51
C PRO A 69 10.65 -37.64 5.41
N GLN A 70 10.75 -38.12 4.18
CA GLN A 70 10.91 -37.26 3.02
C GLN A 70 9.70 -36.31 2.97
N PRO A 71 9.88 -35.00 2.75
CA PRO A 71 8.76 -34.09 2.58
C PRO A 71 7.94 -34.61 1.39
N VAL A 72 6.72 -35.07 1.67
CA VAL A 72 5.77 -35.41 0.62
C VAL A 72 5.54 -34.11 -0.15
N ALA A 73 6.12 -34.03 -1.34
CA ALA A 73 6.01 -32.88 -2.21
C ALA A 73 4.52 -32.73 -2.56
N GLN A 74 3.84 -31.79 -1.88
CA GLN A 74 2.51 -31.39 -2.27
C GLN A 74 2.60 -30.92 -3.72
N PRO A 75 1.69 -31.37 -4.61
CA PRO A 75 1.71 -30.93 -6.00
C PRO A 75 1.52 -29.42 -6.02
N VAL A 76 2.60 -28.68 -6.28
CA VAL A 76 2.55 -27.25 -6.54
C VAL A 76 1.72 -27.06 -7.80
N LYS A 77 0.47 -26.58 -7.64
CA LYS A 77 -0.40 -26.24 -8.77
C LYS A 77 0.41 -25.33 -9.69
N ALA A 78 0.57 -25.73 -10.96
CA ALA A 78 1.29 -24.95 -11.94
C ALA A 78 0.71 -23.52 -12.00
N PRO A 79 1.54 -22.48 -12.09
CA PRO A 79 1.06 -21.10 -12.06
C PRO A 79 0.09 -20.88 -13.22
N VAL A 80 -1.15 -20.49 -12.90
CA VAL A 80 -2.15 -20.14 -13.91
C VAL A 80 -1.70 -18.82 -14.55
N ILE A 81 -1.17 -18.89 -15.77
CA ILE A 81 -0.73 -17.70 -16.51
C ILE A 81 -1.97 -16.96 -17.02
N LEU A 82 -2.46 -16.01 -16.23
CA LEU A 82 -3.54 -15.11 -16.61
C LEU A 82 -2.96 -13.91 -17.38
N PRO A 83 -3.61 -13.45 -18.48
CA PRO A 83 -3.13 -12.30 -19.22
C PRO A 83 -3.16 -11.02 -18.37
N ALA A 84 -2.19 -10.13 -18.56
CA ALA A 84 -2.14 -8.86 -17.84
C ALA A 84 -3.37 -7.99 -18.16
N LEU A 85 -4.02 -7.49 -17.11
CA LEU A 85 -5.10 -6.53 -17.17
C LEU A 85 -4.55 -5.12 -17.40
N LYS A 86 -5.25 -4.35 -18.22
CA LYS A 86 -4.97 -2.92 -18.42
C LYS A 86 -6.09 -2.11 -17.77
N HIS A 87 -5.81 -0.84 -17.43
CA HIS A 87 -6.78 0.07 -16.82
C HIS A 87 -7.98 0.42 -17.72
N ASP A 88 -7.94 0.08 -19.00
CA ASP A 88 -8.99 0.31 -19.98
C ASP A 88 -9.64 -0.98 -20.49
N SER A 89 -9.07 -2.14 -20.16
CA SER A 89 -9.44 -3.45 -20.71
C SER A 89 -9.75 -4.46 -19.61
N ALA A 90 -10.92 -5.07 -19.73
CA ALA A 90 -11.43 -6.09 -18.83
C ALA A 90 -11.61 -7.42 -19.60
N PRO A 91 -10.53 -8.12 -19.98
CA PRO A 91 -10.62 -9.38 -20.70
C PRO A 91 -11.40 -10.40 -19.84
N GLY A 92 -12.58 -10.81 -20.32
CA GLY A 92 -13.50 -11.71 -19.60
C GLY A 92 -14.75 -11.03 -19.02
N LEU A 93 -14.92 -9.72 -19.20
CA LEU A 93 -16.15 -9.00 -18.86
C LEU A 93 -16.95 -8.66 -20.13
N ASP A 94 -18.27 -8.76 -20.08
CA ASP A 94 -19.11 -8.33 -21.20
C ASP A 94 -19.04 -6.81 -21.39
N LYS A 95 -19.23 -6.36 -22.65
CA LYS A 95 -19.10 -4.92 -23.01
C LYS A 95 -20.03 -4.02 -22.18
N ARG A 96 -21.24 -4.49 -21.84
CA ARG A 96 -22.22 -3.70 -21.05
C ARG A 96 -21.71 -3.53 -19.63
N SER A 97 -21.26 -4.60 -18.97
CA SER A 97 -20.70 -4.53 -17.63
C SER A 97 -19.41 -3.70 -17.57
N GLN A 98 -18.54 -3.81 -18.57
CA GLN A 98 -17.35 -2.96 -18.67
C GLN A 98 -17.73 -1.48 -18.79
N MET A 99 -18.75 -1.16 -19.58
CA MET A 99 -19.24 0.21 -19.73
C MET A 99 -19.87 0.74 -18.43
N ARG A 100 -20.64 -0.09 -17.72
CA ARG A 100 -21.19 0.27 -16.39
C ARG A 100 -20.09 0.54 -15.38
N LEU A 101 -19.03 -0.28 -15.37
CA LEU A 101 -17.87 -0.07 -14.50
C LEU A 101 -17.16 1.24 -14.84
N LYS A 102 -16.86 1.48 -16.13
CA LYS A 102 -16.24 2.74 -16.58
C LYS A 102 -17.09 3.97 -16.23
N ARG A 103 -18.42 3.86 -16.26
CA ARG A 103 -19.35 4.94 -15.87
C ARG A 103 -19.54 5.09 -14.35
N GLY A 104 -18.89 4.25 -13.52
CA GLY A 104 -19.09 4.27 -12.07
C GLY A 104 -20.52 3.93 -11.63
N GLN A 105 -21.17 3.03 -12.38
CA GLN A 105 -22.55 2.56 -12.13
C GLN A 105 -22.59 1.22 -11.38
N VAL A 106 -21.44 0.71 -10.97
CA VAL A 106 -21.31 -0.46 -10.11
C VAL A 106 -21.11 0.05 -8.69
N ALA A 107 -21.90 -0.45 -7.74
CA ALA A 107 -21.85 0.02 -6.35
C ALA A 107 -20.48 -0.26 -5.73
N ILE A 108 -19.89 0.74 -5.07
CA ILE A 108 -18.61 0.61 -4.37
C ILE A 108 -18.89 0.08 -2.97
N GLU A 109 -18.40 -1.12 -2.67
CA GLU A 109 -18.71 -1.80 -1.40
C GLU A 109 -17.62 -1.59 -0.33
N ALA A 110 -16.39 -1.30 -0.76
CA ALA A 110 -15.29 -0.95 0.13
C ALA A 110 -14.31 -0.01 -0.57
N ARG A 111 -13.54 0.73 0.23
CA ARG A 111 -12.51 1.64 -0.25
C ARG A 111 -11.23 1.50 0.56
N ILE A 112 -10.09 1.68 -0.08
CA ILE A 112 -8.81 1.87 0.58
C ILE A 112 -8.15 3.12 0.05
N ASP A 113 -7.54 3.87 0.96
CA ASP A 113 -6.74 5.02 0.62
C ASP A 113 -5.26 4.74 0.84
N LEU A 114 -4.50 4.81 -0.26
CA LEU A 114 -3.06 4.61 -0.29
C LEU A 114 -2.31 5.92 -0.46
N HIS A 115 -3.00 7.06 -0.64
CA HIS A 115 -2.30 8.32 -0.88
C HIS A 115 -1.37 8.65 0.30
N GLY A 116 -0.19 9.16 -0.02
CA GLY A 116 0.80 9.53 1.00
C GLY A 116 1.52 8.35 1.66
N MET A 117 1.11 7.11 1.42
CA MET A 117 1.87 5.94 1.87
C MET A 117 3.17 5.79 1.09
N THR A 118 4.18 5.19 1.73
CA THR A 118 5.36 4.70 1.04
C THR A 118 4.99 3.52 0.14
N GLN A 119 5.83 3.22 -0.84
CA GLN A 119 5.59 2.12 -1.78
C GLN A 119 5.38 0.79 -1.05
N ASP A 120 6.24 0.46 -0.09
CA ASP A 120 6.18 -0.81 0.64
C ASP A 120 4.93 -0.92 1.51
N ALA A 121 4.59 0.15 2.25
CA ALA A 121 3.39 0.19 3.08
C ALA A 121 2.11 0.06 2.23
N ALA A 122 2.06 0.79 1.10
CA ALA A 122 0.94 0.73 0.17
C ALA A 122 0.78 -0.67 -0.45
N HIS A 123 1.88 -1.34 -0.78
CA HIS A 123 1.86 -2.68 -1.35
C HIS A 123 1.26 -3.70 -0.38
N VAL A 124 1.73 -3.71 0.88
CA VAL A 124 1.18 -4.59 1.93
C VAL A 124 -0.29 -4.30 2.19
N ALA A 125 -0.65 -3.01 2.30
CA ALA A 125 -2.02 -2.58 2.55
C ALA A 125 -2.97 -2.99 1.41
N LEU A 126 -2.55 -2.81 0.15
CA LEU A 126 -3.31 -3.22 -1.03
C LEU A 126 -3.54 -4.72 -1.05
N ASN A 127 -2.49 -5.53 -0.85
CA ASN A 127 -2.58 -6.99 -0.89
C ASN A 127 -3.56 -7.51 0.17
N GLY A 128 -3.44 -7.02 1.41
CA GLY A 128 -4.36 -7.35 2.48
C GLY A 128 -5.80 -6.91 2.19
N PHE A 129 -5.98 -5.72 1.62
CA PHE A 129 -7.30 -5.20 1.26
C PHE A 129 -7.99 -6.03 0.18
N ILE A 130 -7.29 -6.38 -0.91
CA ILE A 130 -7.84 -7.19 -2.00
C ILE A 130 -8.20 -8.59 -1.49
N ALA A 131 -7.32 -9.22 -0.71
CA ALA A 131 -7.58 -10.53 -0.12
C ALA A 131 -8.82 -10.53 0.78
N ARG A 132 -8.89 -9.60 1.75
CA ARG A 132 -10.04 -9.51 2.67
C ARG A 132 -11.34 -9.14 1.95
N SER A 133 -11.28 -8.25 0.96
CA SER A 133 -12.47 -7.85 0.20
C SER A 133 -13.03 -9.02 -0.61
N GLN A 134 -12.15 -9.81 -1.24
CA GLN A 134 -12.57 -10.97 -2.01
C GLN A 134 -13.11 -12.08 -1.10
N ALA A 135 -12.46 -12.34 0.04
CA ALA A 135 -12.93 -13.31 1.03
C ALA A 135 -14.31 -12.95 1.61
N ARG A 136 -14.60 -11.66 1.77
CA ARG A 136 -15.93 -11.16 2.17
C ARG A 136 -16.98 -11.20 1.06
N GLY A 137 -16.62 -11.67 -0.14
CA GLY A 137 -17.53 -11.74 -1.28
C GLY A 137 -17.80 -10.41 -1.97
N LEU A 138 -17.06 -9.33 -1.65
CA LEU A 138 -17.29 -8.03 -2.25
C LEU A 138 -16.99 -8.06 -3.76
N ARG A 139 -17.75 -7.27 -4.51
CA ARG A 139 -17.65 -7.23 -5.97
C ARG A 139 -16.84 -6.09 -6.49
N CYS A 140 -17.16 -4.86 -6.08
CA CYS A 140 -16.48 -3.68 -6.58
C CYS A 140 -15.90 -2.89 -5.41
N VAL A 141 -14.60 -2.61 -5.48
CA VAL A 141 -13.87 -1.84 -4.48
C VAL A 141 -13.15 -0.67 -5.12
N LEU A 142 -12.97 0.41 -4.36
CA LEU A 142 -12.26 1.61 -4.79
C LEU A 142 -10.86 1.65 -4.17
N VAL A 143 -9.84 1.81 -5.00
CA VAL A 143 -8.45 2.00 -4.56
C VAL A 143 -8.01 3.41 -4.90
N ILE A 144 -7.72 4.23 -3.90
CA ILE A 144 -7.28 5.61 -4.06
C ILE A 144 -5.75 5.63 -3.95
N THR A 145 -5.06 6.06 -5.01
CA THR A 145 -3.59 6.11 -5.06
C THR A 145 -3.05 7.54 -4.98
N GLY A 146 -3.91 8.51 -5.28
CA GLY A 146 -3.55 9.91 -5.43
C GLY A 146 -3.17 10.26 -6.87
N LYS A 147 -3.27 11.55 -7.21
CA LYS A 147 -3.04 12.02 -8.59
C LYS A 147 -1.55 12.11 -8.96
N GLY A 148 -0.67 12.17 -7.95
CA GLY A 148 0.73 12.55 -8.11
C GLY A 148 0.86 14.07 -8.21
N THR A 149 1.43 14.71 -7.19
CA THR A 149 1.61 16.16 -7.13
C THR A 149 3.07 16.58 -7.14
N ARG A 150 3.99 15.63 -7.17
CA ARG A 150 5.42 15.92 -7.20
C ARG A 150 5.81 16.39 -8.59
N ARG A 151 6.38 17.60 -8.66
CA ARG A 151 7.07 18.07 -9.85
C ARG A 151 8.47 17.48 -9.87
N ASP A 152 8.94 17.06 -11.05
CA ASP A 152 10.34 16.71 -11.24
C ASP A 152 11.23 17.96 -11.14
N GLU A 153 12.55 17.76 -11.20
CA GLU A 153 13.56 18.83 -11.19
C GLU A 153 13.37 19.84 -12.34
N PHE A 154 12.61 19.47 -13.37
CA PHE A 154 12.29 20.27 -14.55
C PHE A 154 10.88 20.90 -14.48
N GLY A 155 10.20 20.80 -13.34
CA GLY A 155 8.89 21.40 -13.11
C GLY A 155 7.71 20.66 -13.77
N ARG A 156 7.93 19.49 -14.34
CA ARG A 156 6.88 18.65 -14.97
C ARG A 156 6.17 17.82 -13.92
N TYR A 157 4.88 17.61 -14.10
CA TYR A 157 4.10 16.73 -13.22
C TYR A 157 4.48 15.26 -13.48
N GLU A 158 5.10 14.61 -12.51
CA GLU A 158 5.30 13.17 -12.56
C GLU A 158 4.06 12.45 -12.06
N ALA A 159 3.69 11.37 -12.75
CA ALA A 159 2.68 10.46 -12.24
C ALA A 159 3.15 9.93 -10.87
N GLY A 160 2.28 10.01 -9.87
CA GLY A 160 2.61 9.55 -8.51
C GLY A 160 3.07 8.09 -8.55
N VAL A 161 4.10 7.76 -7.76
CA VAL A 161 4.69 6.40 -7.74
C VAL A 161 3.61 5.33 -7.60
N LEU A 162 2.68 5.50 -6.66
CA LEU A 162 1.58 4.56 -6.46
C LEU A 162 0.60 4.48 -7.64
N LYS A 163 0.37 5.58 -8.37
CA LYS A 163 -0.46 5.57 -9.59
C LYS A 163 0.16 4.69 -10.68
N ARG A 164 1.49 4.62 -10.75
CA ARG A 164 2.23 3.74 -11.68
C ARG A 164 2.28 2.29 -11.18
N GLU A 165 2.55 2.10 -9.90
CA GLU A 165 2.83 0.77 -9.34
C GLU A 165 1.57 -0.04 -9.05
N VAL A 166 0.47 0.57 -8.62
CA VAL A 166 -0.75 -0.18 -8.24
C VAL A 166 -1.33 -1.02 -9.39
N PRO A 167 -1.44 -0.52 -10.64
CA PRO A 167 -1.84 -1.37 -11.77
C PRO A 167 -0.91 -2.58 -12.00
N ARG A 168 0.39 -2.44 -11.70
CA ARG A 168 1.36 -3.53 -11.79
C ARG A 168 1.10 -4.56 -10.68
N TRP A 169 0.94 -4.11 -9.43
CA TRP A 169 0.64 -4.98 -8.28
C TRP A 169 -0.71 -5.71 -8.37
N LEU A 170 -1.72 -5.11 -9.01
CA LEU A 170 -2.99 -5.78 -9.29
C LEU A 170 -2.83 -6.93 -10.30
N ASN A 171 -1.77 -6.90 -11.11
CA ASN A 171 -1.42 -7.95 -12.06
C ASN A 171 -0.42 -8.99 -11.52
N GLU A 172 0.05 -8.83 -10.29
CA GLU A 172 1.02 -9.74 -9.68
C GLU A 172 0.36 -10.89 -8.92
N GLY A 173 0.99 -12.07 -9.03
CA GLY A 173 0.76 -13.25 -8.21
C GLY A 173 -0.69 -13.45 -7.76
N GLY A 174 -0.88 -13.48 -6.43
CA GLY A 174 -2.17 -13.75 -5.80
C GLY A 174 -3.25 -12.68 -5.99
N ASN A 175 -2.90 -11.45 -6.41
CA ASN A 175 -3.92 -10.43 -6.71
C ASN A 175 -4.54 -10.68 -8.08
N ARG A 176 -3.73 -11.08 -9.07
CA ARG A 176 -4.23 -11.31 -10.43
C ARG A 176 -5.33 -12.36 -10.49
N GLU A 177 -5.23 -13.39 -9.65
CA GLU A 177 -6.25 -14.43 -9.52
C GLU A 177 -7.56 -13.92 -8.91
N LYS A 178 -7.49 -12.92 -8.04
CA LYS A 178 -8.63 -12.32 -7.32
C LYS A 178 -9.28 -11.18 -8.09
N VAL A 179 -8.57 -10.53 -9.02
CA VAL A 179 -9.05 -9.38 -9.78
C VAL A 179 -9.57 -9.82 -11.15
N LEU A 180 -10.80 -9.42 -11.46
CA LEU A 180 -11.42 -9.64 -12.77
C LEU A 180 -11.08 -8.51 -13.74
N ALA A 181 -11.18 -7.26 -13.28
CA ALA A 181 -10.90 -6.07 -14.08
C ALA A 181 -10.61 -4.88 -13.17
N PHE A 182 -9.91 -3.87 -13.69
CA PHE A 182 -9.83 -2.58 -13.03
C PHE A 182 -9.86 -1.45 -14.05
N VAL A 183 -10.45 -0.32 -13.68
CA VAL A 183 -10.51 0.89 -14.54
C VAL A 183 -10.32 2.16 -13.71
N HIS A 184 -9.91 3.25 -14.36
CA HIS A 184 -9.91 4.56 -13.70
C HIS A 184 -11.30 4.93 -13.19
N ALA A 185 -11.34 5.50 -11.98
CA ALA A 185 -12.56 5.96 -11.36
C ALA A 185 -13.12 7.21 -12.08
N GLN A 186 -14.40 7.51 -11.86
CA GLN A 186 -15.01 8.76 -12.30
C GLN A 186 -14.46 9.95 -11.49
N PRO A 187 -14.54 11.20 -12.00
CA PRO A 187 -14.06 12.38 -11.29
C PRO A 187 -14.60 12.53 -9.86
N LYS A 188 -15.87 12.17 -9.64
CA LYS A 188 -16.53 12.17 -8.32
C LYS A 188 -15.87 11.25 -7.28
N ASP A 189 -15.20 10.19 -7.73
CA ASP A 189 -14.59 9.15 -6.90
C ASP A 189 -13.04 9.20 -6.95
N GLY A 190 -12.46 10.30 -7.45
CA GLY A 190 -11.01 10.53 -7.49
C GLY A 190 -10.39 10.52 -8.89
N GLY A 191 -11.15 10.19 -9.93
CA GLY A 191 -10.70 10.27 -11.32
C GLY A 191 -9.47 9.41 -11.61
N GLY A 192 -8.52 9.96 -12.36
CA GLY A 192 -7.25 9.28 -12.67
C GLY A 192 -6.31 9.02 -11.48
N GLY A 193 -6.67 9.44 -10.26
CA GLY A 193 -5.96 9.12 -9.02
C GLY A 193 -6.60 7.99 -8.21
N ALA A 194 -7.62 7.34 -8.76
CA ALA A 194 -8.28 6.19 -8.15
C ALA A 194 -8.68 5.15 -9.21
N LEU A 195 -8.90 3.92 -8.76
CA LEU A 195 -9.26 2.77 -9.59
C LEU A 195 -10.49 2.07 -9.00
N TYR A 196 -11.48 1.81 -9.86
CA TYR A 196 -12.48 0.78 -9.56
C TYR A 196 -11.86 -0.58 -9.85
N VAL A 197 -11.91 -1.48 -8.88
CA VAL A 197 -11.39 -2.84 -8.99
C VAL A 197 -12.55 -3.81 -8.82
N LEU A 198 -12.81 -4.58 -9.88
CA LEU A 198 -13.80 -5.64 -9.91
C LEU A 198 -13.13 -6.95 -9.50
N LEU A 199 -13.63 -7.57 -8.44
CA LEU A 199 -13.10 -8.81 -7.90
C LEU A 199 -13.76 -10.03 -8.56
N ARG A 200 -13.10 -11.19 -8.46
CA ARG A 200 -13.64 -12.51 -8.82
C ARG A 200 -14.41 -13.10 -7.65
N ARG A 201 -15.38 -13.97 -7.93
CA ARG A 201 -16.17 -14.64 -6.88
C ARG A 201 -15.33 -15.78 -6.32
N VAL A 202 -15.30 -15.95 -4.99
CA VAL A 202 -14.87 -17.22 -4.41
C VAL A 202 -15.89 -18.25 -4.89
N ARG A 203 -15.45 -19.24 -5.66
CA ARG A 203 -16.27 -20.43 -5.89
C ARG A 203 -16.04 -21.30 -4.68
N GLU A 204 -17.09 -21.58 -3.92
CA GLU A 204 -17.05 -22.69 -2.97
C GLU A 204 -16.91 -23.95 -3.84
N GLU A 205 -15.80 -24.68 -3.66
CA GLU A 205 -15.70 -26.04 -4.22
C GLU A 205 -16.70 -26.87 -3.42
N ALA A 206 -17.84 -27.19 -4.06
CA ALA A 206 -18.90 -28.02 -3.53
C ALA A 206 -18.63 -29.50 -3.79
#